data_AF-A0A0Q6XCJ6-F1
#
_entry.id   AF-A0A0Q6XCJ6-F1
#
_cell.length_a   1.000
_cell.length_b   1.000
_cell.length_c   1.000
_cell.angle_alpha   90.00
_cell.angle_beta   90.00
_cell.angle_gamma   90.00
#
_symmetry.space_group_name_H-M   'P 1'
#
loop_
_entity.id
_entity.type
_entity.pdbx_description
1 polymer ?
#
loop_
_entity_poly.entity_id
_entity_poly.type
_entity_poly.pdbx_seq_one_letter_code
_entity_poly.pdbx_strand_id
1 'polypeptide(L)'
;MSMLLLGSLFGVVTLLFMFSGAPIAFALGSVAVLFMYIFMPASALDTVTQNVYEEMASITLLSIPLFILKGAAIGKSRAGQDLYAAMHVWMGRIPGGLGIANVFACALFAAMAGSSPATCSAIGSAGIPEMRKRGYSPGFAAGIIAAGGTLGILLPPSITMILYAVAAEQSLGRLFLAGIVPGVLLVALFAAYAAFRYRKEYHLAEAEFNRTGAASALLANETFTHRQKFEMLPRVVPFVLLLIGVMVALYGGFATPSETAGLGALLALVLIAVVYGVWRPKDVAPILSSTLKESTMLMLIIGMSLLFSYVMSYLHISQAAAEWIVGMQLSKWVLLAAILFMVIVLGFFLPPVSIILMTAPIILPPLKAAGFDLIWFGVLMTIVMETGLIHPPVGLNIFVIKNIAPDIALNDIIWGVLPFVVLMLLAVLLICIFPGIATAFPDLVMGVAAPAR
;
A
#
# COMPACT_ATOMS: atom_id res chain seq x y z
N MET A 1 -34.77 11.56 -16.32
CA MET A 1 -33.38 11.34 -16.77
C MET A 1 -33.10 9.85 -16.70
N SER A 2 -32.46 9.21 -17.70
CA SER A 2 -32.11 7.79 -17.55
C SER A 2 -31.09 7.65 -16.41
N MET A 3 -31.16 6.57 -15.63
CA MET A 3 -30.23 6.34 -14.52
C MET A 3 -28.77 6.29 -15.01
N LEU A 4 -28.55 5.79 -16.23
CA LEU A 4 -27.23 5.80 -16.87
C LEU A 4 -26.74 7.22 -17.17
N LEU A 5 -27.63 8.12 -17.63
CA LEU A 5 -27.26 9.52 -17.86
C LEU A 5 -26.95 10.22 -16.53
N LEU A 6 -27.76 9.99 -15.49
CA LEU A 6 -27.51 10.52 -14.15
C LEU A 6 -26.18 10.02 -13.57
N GLY A 7 -25.90 8.73 -13.70
CA GLY A 7 -24.62 8.14 -13.29
C GLY A 7 -23.43 8.69 -14.08
N SER A 8 -23.57 8.85 -15.40
CA SER A 8 -22.53 9.46 -16.24
C SER A 8 -22.28 10.92 -15.88
N LEU A 9 -23.33 11.68 -15.61
CA LEU A 9 -23.23 13.08 -15.17
C LEU A 9 -22.53 13.16 -13.82
N PHE A 10 -22.91 12.29 -12.88
CA PHE A 10 -22.27 12.20 -11.57
C PHE A 10 -20.77 11.94 -11.69
N GLY A 11 -20.37 10.92 -12.45
CA GLY A 11 -18.97 10.60 -12.71
C GLY A 11 -18.19 11.71 -13.41
N VAL A 12 -18.75 12.33 -14.46
CA VAL A 12 -18.10 13.44 -15.18
C VAL A 12 -17.92 14.66 -14.28
N VAL A 13 -18.93 15.04 -13.51
CA VAL A 13 -18.82 16.17 -12.57
C VAL A 13 -17.79 15.85 -11.47
N THR A 14 -17.75 14.62 -10.95
CA THR A 14 -16.69 14.20 -10.03
C THR A 14 -15.30 14.37 -10.63
N LEU A 15 -15.09 13.88 -11.85
CA LEU A 15 -13.80 14.01 -12.54
C LEU A 15 -13.42 15.48 -12.76
N LEU A 16 -14.36 16.34 -13.15
CA LEU A 16 -14.11 17.78 -13.32
C LEU A 16 -13.66 18.45 -12.02
N PHE A 17 -14.33 18.15 -10.90
CA PHE A 17 -13.92 18.66 -9.59
C PHE A 17 -12.54 18.13 -9.18
N MET A 18 -12.21 16.88 -9.48
CA MET A 18 -10.89 16.32 -9.18
C MET A 18 -9.78 16.93 -10.04
N PHE A 19 -10.05 17.19 -11.32
CA PHE A 19 -9.10 17.86 -12.21
C PHE A 19 -8.93 19.36 -11.91
N SER A 20 -9.82 19.96 -11.11
CA SER A 20 -9.65 21.35 -10.64
C SER A 20 -8.45 21.54 -9.69
N GLY A 21 -7.88 20.45 -9.17
CA GLY A 21 -6.81 20.50 -8.16
C GLY A 21 -7.31 20.67 -6.72
N ALA A 22 -8.63 20.70 -6.50
CA ALA A 22 -9.21 20.70 -5.18
C ALA A 22 -8.87 19.41 -4.41
N PRO A 23 -8.68 19.46 -3.07
CA PRO A 23 -8.48 18.25 -2.28
C PRO A 23 -9.67 17.29 -2.43
N ILE A 24 -9.38 16.01 -2.50
CA ILE A 24 -10.34 14.95 -2.89
C ILE A 24 -11.58 14.93 -1.99
N ALA A 25 -11.40 15.17 -0.68
CA ALA A 25 -12.52 15.27 0.26
C ALA A 25 -13.54 16.34 -0.16
N PHE A 26 -13.07 17.53 -0.55
CA PHE A 26 -13.95 18.61 -1.00
C PHE A 26 -14.52 18.33 -2.38
N ALA A 27 -13.77 17.71 -3.29
CA ALA A 27 -14.31 17.29 -4.58
C ALA A 27 -15.51 16.32 -4.41
N LEU A 28 -15.35 15.26 -3.62
CA LEU A 28 -16.42 14.29 -3.35
C LEU A 28 -17.59 14.93 -2.60
N GLY A 29 -17.31 15.70 -1.55
CA GLY A 29 -18.33 16.35 -0.74
C GLY A 29 -19.15 17.39 -1.52
N SER A 30 -18.48 18.24 -2.32
CA SER A 30 -19.16 19.23 -3.16
C SER A 30 -20.03 18.57 -4.22
N VAL A 31 -19.57 17.49 -4.86
CA VAL A 31 -20.38 16.75 -5.83
C VAL A 31 -21.59 16.12 -5.14
N ALA A 32 -21.40 15.49 -3.98
CA ALA A 32 -22.49 14.88 -3.21
C ALA A 32 -23.56 15.91 -2.84
N VAL A 33 -23.17 17.04 -2.23
CA VAL A 33 -24.09 18.12 -1.82
C VAL A 33 -24.78 18.75 -3.04
N LEU A 34 -24.06 18.96 -4.14
CA LEU A 34 -24.63 19.48 -5.38
C LEU A 34 -25.73 18.56 -5.93
N PHE A 35 -25.49 17.26 -5.95
CA PHE A 35 -26.49 16.29 -6.42
C PHE A 35 -27.66 16.15 -5.45
N MET A 36 -27.42 16.22 -4.14
CA MET A 36 -28.49 16.30 -3.15
C MET A 36 -29.39 17.52 -3.40
N TYR A 37 -28.80 18.69 -3.64
CA TYR A 37 -29.53 19.92 -3.88
C TYR A 37 -30.39 19.87 -5.15
N ILE A 38 -29.89 19.25 -6.23
CA ILE A 38 -30.57 19.22 -7.53
C ILE A 38 -31.57 18.07 -7.64
N PHE A 39 -31.26 16.89 -7.10
CA PHE A 39 -31.99 15.64 -7.38
C PHE A 39 -32.68 15.01 -6.17
N MET A 40 -32.46 15.51 -4.95
CA MET A 40 -33.07 14.98 -3.73
C MET A 40 -34.00 16.02 -3.07
N PRO A 41 -34.93 15.60 -2.18
CA PRO A 41 -35.77 16.53 -1.43
C PRO A 41 -34.92 17.50 -0.59
N ALA A 42 -35.37 18.74 -0.41
CA ALA A 42 -34.62 19.75 0.34
C ALA A 42 -34.27 19.30 1.77
N SER A 43 -35.14 18.53 2.43
CA SER A 43 -34.91 17.95 3.76
C SER A 43 -33.73 16.97 3.80
N ALA A 44 -33.28 16.44 2.66
CA ALA A 44 -32.08 15.60 2.62
C ALA A 44 -30.82 16.40 2.97
N LEU A 45 -30.77 17.70 2.67
CA LEU A 45 -29.61 18.54 3.00
C LEU A 45 -29.42 18.70 4.50
N ASP A 46 -30.51 18.63 5.29
CA ASP A 46 -30.45 18.68 6.75
C ASP A 46 -29.71 17.46 7.33
N THR A 47 -29.68 16.34 6.60
CA THR A 47 -29.01 15.10 7.03
C THR A 47 -27.52 15.09 6.72
N VAL A 48 -26.99 16.04 5.94
CA VAL A 48 -25.56 16.05 5.53
C VAL A 48 -24.64 16.02 6.75
N THR A 49 -24.87 16.89 7.73
CA THR A 49 -24.04 16.99 8.94
C THR A 49 -24.14 15.72 9.77
N GLN A 50 -25.34 15.16 9.92
CA GLN A 50 -25.58 13.94 10.68
C GLN A 50 -24.89 12.73 10.02
N ASN A 51 -25.07 12.55 8.72
CA ASN A 51 -24.45 11.46 7.97
C ASN A 51 -22.92 11.51 8.05
N VAL A 52 -22.32 12.69 7.81
CA VAL A 52 -20.86 12.84 7.92
C VAL A 52 -20.38 12.54 9.34
N TYR A 53 -21.11 12.97 10.37
CA TYR A 53 -20.74 12.71 11.76
C TYR A 53 -20.83 11.22 12.13
N GLU A 54 -21.95 10.57 11.83
CA GLU A 54 -22.18 9.16 12.15
C GLU A 54 -21.15 8.25 11.47
N GLU A 55 -20.82 8.54 10.21
CA GLU A 55 -19.85 7.79 9.44
C GLU A 55 -18.41 7.97 9.96
N MET A 56 -18.06 9.17 10.41
CA MET A 56 -16.76 9.43 11.04
C MET A 56 -16.68 8.84 12.46
N ALA A 57 -17.80 8.65 13.14
CA ALA A 57 -17.91 8.13 14.51
C ALA A 57 -17.83 6.60 14.59
N SER A 58 -17.01 5.96 13.75
CA SER A 58 -16.83 4.51 13.72
C SER A 58 -15.62 4.06 14.54
N ILE A 59 -15.84 3.07 15.42
CA ILE A 59 -14.76 2.46 16.21
C ILE A 59 -13.70 1.80 15.32
N THR A 60 -14.06 1.31 14.14
CA THR A 60 -13.13 0.72 13.17
C THR A 60 -12.22 1.79 12.59
N LEU A 61 -12.76 2.98 12.29
CA LEU A 61 -11.99 4.10 11.75
C LEU A 61 -10.99 4.66 12.77
N LEU A 62 -11.22 4.49 14.07
CA LEU A 62 -10.24 4.83 15.12
C LEU A 62 -8.91 4.10 14.93
N SER A 63 -8.90 2.92 14.30
CA SER A 63 -7.68 2.19 13.96
C SER A 63 -6.76 2.98 13.01
N ILE A 64 -7.32 3.80 12.10
CA ILE A 64 -6.57 4.48 11.05
C ILE A 64 -5.59 5.51 11.64
N PRO A 65 -6.01 6.51 12.44
CA PRO A 65 -5.07 7.44 13.06
C PRO A 65 -4.02 6.77 13.94
N LEU A 66 -4.38 5.69 14.64
CA LEU A 66 -3.48 4.96 15.52
C LEU A 66 -2.41 4.19 14.73
N PHE A 67 -2.78 3.54 13.62
CA PHE A 67 -1.80 2.93 12.71
C PHE A 67 -0.93 3.96 12.00
N ILE A 68 -1.49 5.12 11.61
CA ILE A 68 -0.69 6.24 11.09
C ILE A 68 0.31 6.71 12.16
N LEU A 69 -0.11 6.85 13.42
CA LEU A 69 0.76 7.26 14.52
C LEU A 69 1.92 6.27 14.71
N LYS A 70 1.60 4.96 14.74
CA LYS A 70 2.61 3.90 14.79
C LYS A 70 3.60 4.01 13.62
N GLY A 71 3.09 4.16 12.40
CA GLY A 71 3.92 4.25 11.20
C GLY A 71 4.78 5.51 11.16
N ALA A 72 4.23 6.66 11.55
CA ALA A 72 4.94 7.92 11.66
C ALA A 72 6.03 7.87 12.73
N ALA A 73 5.76 7.25 13.88
CA ALA A 73 6.74 7.07 14.96
C ALA A 73 7.96 6.27 14.46
N ILE A 74 7.72 5.13 13.82
CA ILE A 74 8.79 4.28 13.29
C ILE A 74 9.50 4.97 12.13
N GLY A 75 8.77 5.56 11.19
CA GLY A 75 9.34 6.14 9.97
C GLY A 75 10.03 7.48 10.11
N LYS A 76 9.76 8.23 11.18
CA LYS A 76 10.54 9.44 11.52
C LYS A 76 11.75 9.13 12.41
N SER A 77 11.89 7.89 12.87
CA SER A 77 13.04 7.44 13.66
C SER A 77 14.16 6.87 12.78
N ARG A 78 15.27 6.46 13.40
CA ARG A 78 16.39 5.78 12.70
C ARG A 78 16.12 4.30 12.42
N ALA A 79 14.93 3.79 12.73
CA ALA A 79 14.51 2.41 12.51
C ALA A 79 14.76 1.91 11.09
N GLY A 80 14.38 2.70 10.07
CA GLY A 80 14.58 2.30 8.67
C GLY A 80 16.06 2.02 8.33
N GLN A 81 16.96 2.84 8.87
CA GLN A 81 18.41 2.67 8.68
C GLN A 81 18.94 1.41 9.38
N ASP A 82 18.48 1.15 10.60
CA ASP A 82 18.90 -0.02 11.37
C ASP A 82 18.37 -1.33 10.76
N LEU A 83 17.11 -1.35 10.31
CA LEU A 83 16.52 -2.49 9.61
C LEU A 83 17.28 -2.79 8.33
N TYR A 84 17.56 -1.77 7.52
CA TYR A 84 18.34 -1.92 6.31
C TYR A 84 19.74 -2.49 6.61
N ALA A 85 20.46 -1.89 7.57
CA ALA A 85 21.80 -2.33 7.93
C ALA A 85 21.82 -3.78 8.44
N ALA A 86 20.83 -4.18 9.23
CA ALA A 86 20.72 -5.54 9.72
C ALA A 86 20.40 -6.54 8.60
N MET A 87 19.44 -6.24 7.73
CA MET A 87 19.12 -7.10 6.58
C MET A 87 20.32 -7.23 5.65
N HIS A 88 21.06 -6.15 5.45
CA HIS A 88 22.27 -6.13 4.65
C HIS A 88 23.34 -7.10 5.19
N VAL A 89 23.65 -7.02 6.49
CA VAL A 89 24.64 -7.89 7.16
C VAL A 89 24.22 -9.36 7.13
N TRP A 90 22.91 -9.63 7.26
CA TRP A 90 22.37 -10.99 7.23
C TRP A 90 22.43 -11.61 5.83
N MET A 91 22.06 -10.85 4.80
CA MET A 91 22.07 -11.30 3.40
C MET A 91 23.42 -11.20 2.68
N GLY A 92 24.49 -10.69 3.31
CA GLY A 92 25.80 -10.51 2.66
C GLY A 92 26.45 -11.77 2.06
N ARG A 93 26.00 -12.98 2.42
CA ARG A 93 26.48 -14.24 1.81
C ARG A 93 25.72 -14.68 0.55
N ILE A 94 24.57 -14.06 0.26
CA ILE A 94 23.72 -14.45 -0.86
C ILE A 94 24.14 -13.63 -2.09
N PRO A 95 24.33 -14.24 -3.28
CA PRO A 95 24.55 -13.50 -4.51
C PRO A 95 23.38 -12.54 -4.78
N GLY A 96 23.66 -11.23 -4.88
CA GLY A 96 22.63 -10.19 -4.97
C GLY A 96 22.04 -9.80 -3.62
N GLY A 97 22.68 -10.20 -2.53
CA GLY A 97 22.22 -10.05 -1.15
C GLY A 97 21.87 -8.61 -0.77
N LEU A 98 22.50 -7.62 -1.38
CA LEU A 98 22.16 -6.21 -1.18
C LEU A 98 20.79 -5.84 -1.74
N GLY A 99 20.48 -6.27 -2.98
CA GLY A 99 19.17 -6.07 -3.58
C GLY A 99 18.09 -6.82 -2.82
N ILE A 100 18.37 -8.07 -2.45
CA ILE A 100 17.48 -8.89 -1.61
C ILE A 100 17.27 -8.22 -0.24
N ALA A 101 18.32 -7.67 0.37
CA ALA A 101 18.25 -6.91 1.61
C ALA A 101 17.33 -5.71 1.54
N ASN A 102 17.33 -4.99 0.42
CA ASN A 102 16.37 -3.91 0.23
C ASN A 102 14.93 -4.42 0.15
N VAL A 103 14.67 -5.51 -0.57
CA VAL A 103 13.31 -6.08 -0.63
C VAL A 103 12.82 -6.48 0.77
N PHE A 104 13.63 -7.19 1.55
CA PHE A 104 13.25 -7.60 2.91
C PHE A 104 13.16 -6.43 3.89
N ALA A 105 14.08 -5.46 3.83
CA ALA A 105 14.02 -4.26 4.66
C ALA A 105 12.77 -3.44 4.35
N CYS A 106 12.46 -3.26 3.06
CA CYS A 106 11.20 -2.67 2.62
C CYS A 106 10.01 -3.46 3.12
N ALA A 107 9.97 -4.80 2.98
CA ALA A 107 8.86 -5.64 3.44
C ALA A 107 8.60 -5.55 4.95
N LEU A 108 9.67 -5.60 5.75
CA LEU A 108 9.57 -5.53 7.21
C LEU A 108 9.14 -4.12 7.66
N PHE A 109 9.71 -3.08 7.06
CA PHE A 109 9.33 -1.70 7.36
C PHE A 109 7.91 -1.39 6.87
N ALA A 110 7.54 -1.88 5.69
CA ALA A 110 6.21 -1.83 5.09
C ALA A 110 5.14 -2.34 6.05
N ALA A 111 5.33 -3.54 6.60
CA ALA A 111 4.43 -4.15 7.56
C ALA A 111 4.29 -3.32 8.85
N MET A 112 5.23 -2.42 9.15
CA MET A 112 5.15 -1.55 10.33
C MET A 112 4.56 -0.18 10.04
N ALA A 113 4.91 0.40 8.89
CA ALA A 113 4.54 1.74 8.50
C ALA A 113 3.17 1.81 7.82
N GLY A 114 2.73 0.74 7.16
CA GLY A 114 1.46 0.69 6.43
C GLY A 114 1.33 1.72 5.30
N SER A 115 2.46 2.25 4.81
CA SER A 115 2.53 3.36 3.85
C SER A 115 3.68 3.16 2.86
N SER A 116 3.33 3.16 1.58
CA SER A 116 4.24 2.94 0.46
C SER A 116 5.24 4.10 0.28
N PRO A 117 4.80 5.38 0.20
CA PRO A 117 5.71 6.53 0.16
C PRO A 117 6.64 6.64 1.37
N ALA A 118 6.12 6.35 2.58
CA ALA A 118 6.91 6.40 3.80
C ALA A 118 8.02 5.33 3.79
N THR A 119 7.71 4.14 3.29
CA THR A 119 8.68 3.04 3.14
C THR A 119 9.78 3.40 2.12
N CYS A 120 9.41 3.97 0.96
CA CYS A 120 10.38 4.46 -0.02
C CYS A 120 11.30 5.53 0.56
N SER A 121 10.74 6.49 1.32
CA SER A 121 11.53 7.55 1.96
C SER A 121 12.51 7.02 3.00
N ALA A 122 12.02 6.20 3.93
CA ALA A 122 12.83 5.68 5.03
C ALA A 122 13.94 4.75 4.53
N ILE A 123 13.60 3.72 3.75
CA ILE A 123 14.59 2.73 3.29
C ILE A 123 15.43 3.29 2.15
N GLY A 124 14.86 4.07 1.24
CA GLY A 124 15.58 4.65 0.10
C GLY A 124 16.71 5.58 0.51
N SER A 125 16.55 6.34 1.60
CA SER A 125 17.57 7.27 2.10
C SER A 125 18.88 6.57 2.49
N ALA A 126 18.82 5.31 2.92
CA ALA A 126 20.00 4.50 3.26
C ALA A 126 20.35 3.51 2.14
N GLY A 127 19.35 2.89 1.51
CA GLY A 127 19.51 1.84 0.53
C GLY A 127 20.10 2.32 -0.80
N ILE A 128 19.61 3.44 -1.35
CA ILE A 128 20.05 3.91 -2.68
C ILE A 128 21.54 4.30 -2.69
N PRO A 129 22.04 5.13 -1.74
CA PRO A 129 23.46 5.48 -1.71
C PRO A 129 24.34 4.26 -1.53
N GLU A 130 23.94 3.31 -0.70
CA GLU A 130 24.72 2.10 -0.41
C GLU A 130 24.75 1.12 -1.60
N MET A 131 23.64 0.96 -2.32
CA MET A 131 23.61 0.23 -3.59
C MET A 131 24.56 0.81 -4.62
N ARG A 132 24.56 2.14 -4.75
CA ARG A 132 25.42 2.82 -5.71
C ARG A 132 26.90 2.73 -5.37
N LYS A 133 27.27 2.83 -4.09
CA LYS A 133 28.66 2.60 -3.63
C LYS A 133 29.19 1.22 -4.03
N ARG A 134 28.30 0.23 -4.13
CA ARG A 134 28.62 -1.15 -4.49
C ARG A 134 28.49 -1.44 -5.99
N GLY A 135 28.33 -0.40 -6.81
CA GLY A 135 28.33 -0.51 -8.26
C GLY A 135 27.00 -0.93 -8.90
N TYR A 136 25.89 -0.96 -8.14
CA TYR A 136 24.58 -1.16 -8.74
C TYR A 136 24.17 0.06 -9.57
N SER A 137 23.50 -0.18 -10.70
CA SER A 137 23.01 0.92 -11.54
C SER A 137 22.01 1.82 -10.77
N PRO A 138 22.05 3.15 -10.96
CA PRO A 138 21.14 4.08 -10.29
C PRO A 138 19.67 3.75 -10.52
N GLY A 139 19.31 3.38 -11.76
CA GLY A 139 17.96 2.98 -12.11
C GLY A 139 17.48 1.74 -11.37
N PHE A 140 18.31 0.69 -11.27
CA PHE A 140 17.94 -0.51 -10.51
C PHE A 140 17.82 -0.23 -9.01
N ALA A 141 18.74 0.55 -8.43
CA ALA A 141 18.69 0.93 -7.03
C ALA A 141 17.44 1.75 -6.69
N ALA A 142 17.07 2.68 -7.57
CA ALA A 142 15.83 3.44 -7.44
C ALA A 142 14.59 2.54 -7.61
N GLY A 143 14.61 1.66 -8.62
CA GLY A 143 13.48 0.80 -8.97
C GLY A 143 13.13 -0.23 -7.91
N ILE A 144 14.14 -0.90 -7.34
CA ILE A 144 13.91 -1.93 -6.31
C ILE A 144 13.36 -1.33 -5.00
N ILE A 145 13.74 -0.11 -4.65
CA ILE A 145 13.22 0.59 -3.48
C ILE A 145 11.80 1.12 -3.75
N ALA A 146 11.55 1.68 -4.95
CA ALA A 146 10.23 2.14 -5.34
C ALA A 146 9.21 0.99 -5.30
N ALA A 147 9.58 -0.17 -5.86
CA ALA A 147 8.78 -1.39 -5.82
C ALA A 147 8.72 -2.02 -4.43
N GLY A 148 9.83 -2.05 -3.68
CA GLY A 148 9.82 -2.54 -2.30
C GLY A 148 8.88 -1.75 -1.41
N GLY A 149 8.77 -0.43 -1.63
CA GLY A 149 7.82 0.43 -0.92
C GLY A 149 6.37 0.00 -1.10
N THR A 150 5.99 -0.55 -2.26
CA THR A 150 4.60 -0.96 -2.50
C THR A 150 4.12 -2.11 -1.64
N LEU A 151 5.05 -2.89 -1.09
CA LEU A 151 4.74 -3.92 -0.10
C LEU A 151 4.10 -3.31 1.15
N GLY A 152 4.31 -2.01 1.41
CA GLY A 152 3.72 -1.22 2.51
C GLY A 152 2.22 -1.22 2.55
N ILE A 153 1.58 -1.47 1.41
CA ILE A 153 0.14 -1.40 1.29
C ILE A 153 -0.50 -2.80 1.29
N LEU A 154 0.28 -3.85 1.00
CA LEU A 154 -0.18 -5.23 1.00
C LEU A 154 0.14 -5.99 2.30
N LEU A 155 1.31 -5.75 2.91
CA LEU A 155 1.71 -6.44 4.13
C LEU A 155 1.06 -5.79 5.36
N PRO A 156 0.32 -6.55 6.18
CA PRO A 156 -0.42 -5.99 7.31
C PRO A 156 0.47 -5.59 8.50
N PRO A 157 0.02 -4.63 9.33
CA PRO A 157 -1.17 -3.77 9.18
C PRO A 157 -1.05 -2.73 8.05
N SER A 158 -2.12 -2.58 7.25
CA SER A 158 -2.19 -1.66 6.10
C SER A 158 -3.41 -0.74 6.18
N ILE A 159 -3.18 0.57 6.04
CA ILE A 159 -4.24 1.60 6.08
C ILE A 159 -5.23 1.41 4.92
N THR A 160 -4.71 1.14 3.73
CA THR A 160 -5.51 0.91 2.52
C THR A 160 -6.41 -0.32 2.66
N MET A 161 -5.92 -1.39 3.27
CA MET A 161 -6.72 -2.59 3.53
C MET A 161 -7.81 -2.32 4.59
N ILE A 162 -7.55 -1.48 5.60
CA ILE A 162 -8.61 -1.04 6.54
C ILE A 162 -9.72 -0.31 5.79
N LEU A 163 -9.37 0.61 4.91
CA LEU A 163 -10.34 1.37 4.14
C LEU A 163 -11.15 0.51 3.18
N TYR A 164 -10.50 -0.45 2.52
CA TYR A 164 -11.20 -1.41 1.69
C TYR A 164 -12.16 -2.26 2.53
N ALA A 165 -11.71 -2.76 3.69
CA ALA A 165 -12.56 -3.55 4.58
C ALA A 165 -13.80 -2.78 5.04
N VAL A 166 -13.65 -1.48 5.35
CA VAL A 166 -14.78 -0.60 5.70
C VAL A 166 -15.70 -0.39 4.48
N ALA A 167 -15.15 -0.01 3.33
CA ALA A 167 -15.93 0.27 2.12
C ALA A 167 -16.64 -0.96 1.54
N ALA A 168 -16.06 -2.14 1.71
CA ALA A 168 -16.61 -3.41 1.24
C ALA A 168 -17.40 -4.17 2.33
N GLU A 169 -17.51 -3.59 3.53
CA GLU A 169 -18.14 -4.21 4.71
C GLU A 169 -17.61 -5.63 4.98
N GLN A 170 -16.30 -5.81 4.81
CA GLN A 170 -15.61 -7.08 4.97
C GLN A 170 -14.84 -7.17 6.28
N SER A 171 -14.55 -8.41 6.71
CA SER A 171 -13.70 -8.65 7.89
C SER A 171 -12.28 -8.14 7.66
N LEU A 172 -11.87 -7.13 8.44
CA LEU A 172 -10.52 -6.59 8.43
C LEU A 172 -9.46 -7.64 8.74
N GLY A 173 -9.69 -8.47 9.76
CA GLY A 173 -8.76 -9.53 10.15
C GLY A 173 -8.55 -10.54 9.03
N ARG A 174 -9.62 -10.95 8.35
CA ARG A 174 -9.51 -11.86 7.20
C ARG A 174 -8.74 -11.24 6.05
N LEU A 175 -9.02 -9.96 5.75
CA LEU A 175 -8.32 -9.25 4.68
C LEU A 175 -6.82 -9.13 4.97
N PHE A 176 -6.43 -8.81 6.21
CA PHE A 176 -5.02 -8.78 6.60
C PHE A 176 -4.32 -10.14 6.42
N LEU A 177 -4.96 -11.25 6.83
CA LEU A 177 -4.43 -12.59 6.57
C LEU A 177 -4.32 -12.87 5.06
N ALA A 178 -5.31 -12.45 4.29
CA ALA A 178 -5.32 -12.62 2.84
C ALA A 178 -4.16 -11.89 2.14
N GLY A 179 -3.64 -10.81 2.71
CA GLY A 179 -2.50 -10.06 2.17
C GLY A 179 -1.14 -10.71 2.43
N ILE A 180 -1.00 -11.59 3.43
CA ILE A 180 0.31 -12.14 3.85
C ILE A 180 0.93 -13.00 2.75
N VAL A 181 0.22 -14.01 2.26
CA VAL A 181 0.76 -14.94 1.25
C VAL A 181 1.05 -14.25 -0.09
N PRO A 182 0.15 -13.40 -0.63
CA PRO A 182 0.44 -12.54 -1.79
C PRO A 182 1.64 -11.59 -1.55
N GLY A 183 1.78 -11.05 -0.34
CA GLY A 183 2.92 -10.21 0.03
C GLY A 183 4.23 -10.98 0.02
N VAL A 184 4.25 -12.18 0.58
CA VAL A 184 5.41 -13.09 0.52
C VAL A 184 5.72 -13.49 -0.92
N LEU A 185 4.70 -13.72 -1.75
CA LEU A 185 4.87 -13.99 -3.19
C LEU A 185 5.58 -12.82 -3.89
N LEU A 186 5.15 -11.57 -3.67
CA LEU A 186 5.82 -10.40 -4.24
C LEU A 186 7.25 -10.23 -3.73
N VAL A 187 7.48 -10.42 -2.43
CA VAL A 187 8.84 -10.42 -1.85
C VAL A 187 9.72 -11.45 -2.55
N ALA A 188 9.21 -12.68 -2.75
CA ALA A 188 9.94 -13.74 -3.44
C ALA A 188 10.23 -13.40 -4.90
N LEU A 189 9.24 -12.85 -5.63
CA LEU A 189 9.42 -12.42 -7.03
C LEU A 189 10.45 -11.29 -7.16
N PHE A 190 10.38 -10.28 -6.29
CA PHE A 190 11.32 -9.16 -6.29
C PHE A 190 12.73 -9.60 -5.89
N ALA A 191 12.86 -10.46 -4.88
CA ALA A 191 14.14 -11.02 -4.46
C ALA A 191 14.75 -11.92 -5.56
N ALA A 192 13.94 -12.75 -6.22
CA ALA A 192 14.39 -13.60 -7.33
C ALA A 192 14.88 -12.76 -8.51
N TYR A 193 14.15 -11.70 -8.88
CA TYR A 193 14.57 -10.77 -9.91
C TYR A 193 15.85 -10.03 -9.53
N ALA A 194 15.99 -9.59 -8.28
CA ALA A 194 17.20 -8.95 -7.80
C ALA A 194 18.43 -9.88 -7.87
N ALA A 195 18.27 -11.15 -7.48
CA ALA A 195 19.32 -12.17 -7.59
C ALA A 195 19.69 -12.46 -9.05
N PHE A 196 18.69 -12.60 -9.93
CA PHE A 196 18.90 -12.81 -11.36
C PHE A 196 19.65 -11.64 -12.01
N ARG A 197 19.22 -10.41 -11.72
CA ARG A 197 19.83 -9.19 -12.25
C ARG A 197 21.27 -9.04 -11.76
N TYR A 198 21.51 -9.28 -10.46
CA TYR A 198 22.86 -9.26 -9.90
C TYR A 198 23.78 -10.27 -10.57
N ARG A 199 23.34 -11.54 -10.73
CA ARG A 199 24.17 -12.56 -11.39
C ARG A 199 24.56 -12.15 -12.81
N LYS A 200 23.61 -11.59 -13.57
CA LYS A 200 23.88 -11.08 -14.92
C LYS A 200 24.92 -9.95 -14.91
N GLU A 201 24.76 -8.97 -14.02
CA GLU A 201 25.69 -7.84 -13.92
C GLU A 201 27.06 -8.26 -13.36
N TYR A 202 27.10 -9.21 -12.45
CA TYR A 202 28.32 -9.80 -11.90
C TYR A 202 29.13 -10.51 -12.98
N HIS A 203 28.51 -11.40 -13.78
CA HIS A 203 29.20 -12.08 -14.87
C HIS A 203 29.74 -11.12 -15.94
N LEU A 204 29.02 -10.04 -16.22
CA LEU A 204 29.50 -8.99 -17.13
C LEU A 204 30.70 -8.24 -16.53
N ALA A 205 30.65 -7.90 -15.25
CA ALA A 205 31.76 -7.25 -14.54
C ALA A 205 32.99 -8.16 -14.44
N GLU A 206 32.79 -9.45 -14.21
CA GLU A 206 33.85 -10.48 -14.17
C GLU A 206 34.49 -10.67 -15.55
N ALA A 207 33.68 -10.74 -16.62
CA ALA A 207 34.18 -10.80 -17.99
C ALA A 207 34.98 -9.55 -18.37
N GLU A 208 34.53 -8.36 -17.94
CA GLU A 208 35.26 -7.11 -18.18
C GLU A 208 36.56 -7.07 -17.37
N PHE A 209 36.55 -7.48 -16.11
CA PHE A 209 37.75 -7.60 -15.28
C PHE A 209 38.79 -8.54 -15.90
N ASN A 210 38.35 -9.70 -16.40
CA ASN A 210 39.22 -10.65 -17.08
C ASN A 210 39.79 -10.11 -18.40
N ARG A 211 39.12 -9.14 -19.04
CA ARG A 211 39.54 -8.53 -20.30
C ARG A 211 40.43 -7.30 -20.12
N THR A 212 40.13 -6.43 -19.17
CA THR A 212 40.76 -5.10 -19.02
C THR A 212 41.44 -4.88 -17.68
N GLY A 213 41.27 -5.80 -16.71
CA GLY A 213 41.80 -5.66 -15.35
C GLY A 213 41.08 -4.61 -14.49
N ALA A 214 40.00 -3.99 -15.00
CA ALA A 214 39.25 -2.96 -14.29
C ALA A 214 38.37 -3.58 -13.19
N ALA A 215 38.72 -3.36 -11.93
CA ALA A 215 37.97 -3.87 -10.79
C ALA A 215 36.64 -3.11 -10.63
N SER A 216 35.51 -3.82 -10.71
CA SER A 216 34.19 -3.29 -10.38
C SER A 216 33.91 -3.42 -8.89
N ALA A 217 33.23 -2.43 -8.30
CA ALA A 217 32.73 -2.50 -6.93
C ALA A 217 31.78 -3.69 -6.69
N LEU A 218 31.17 -4.23 -7.76
CA LEU A 218 30.33 -5.43 -7.70
C LEU A 218 31.10 -6.73 -7.38
N LEU A 219 32.43 -6.74 -7.62
CA LEU A 219 33.33 -7.87 -7.37
C LEU A 219 33.87 -7.88 -5.93
N ALA A 220 33.62 -6.82 -5.14
CA ALA A 220 34.05 -6.74 -3.76
C ALA A 220 33.25 -7.71 -2.88
N ASN A 221 33.93 -8.71 -2.29
CA ASN A 221 33.33 -9.64 -1.34
C ASN A 221 33.46 -9.09 0.09
N GLU A 222 32.36 -8.61 0.65
CA GLU A 222 32.28 -8.35 2.08
C GLU A 222 31.82 -9.60 2.82
N THR A 223 32.73 -10.25 3.54
CA THR A 223 32.39 -11.34 4.45
C THR A 223 32.14 -10.79 5.85
N PHE A 224 30.88 -10.78 6.28
CA PHE A 224 30.54 -10.46 7.67
C PHE A 224 30.74 -11.67 8.59
N THR A 225 31.40 -11.44 9.72
CA THR A 225 31.61 -12.46 10.76
C THR A 225 30.28 -12.77 11.46
N HIS A 226 30.08 -14.00 11.93
CA HIS A 226 28.86 -14.38 12.67
C HIS A 226 28.59 -13.45 13.86
N ARG A 227 29.64 -12.98 14.55
CA ARG A 227 29.55 -11.98 15.62
C ARG A 227 28.89 -10.67 15.18
N GLN A 228 29.27 -10.11 14.04
CA GLN A 228 28.68 -8.88 13.49
C GLN A 228 27.20 -9.07 13.12
N LYS A 229 26.82 -10.28 12.67
CA LYS A 229 25.42 -10.61 12.39
C LYS A 229 24.56 -10.59 13.65
N PHE A 230 25.06 -11.16 14.75
CA PHE A 230 24.36 -11.17 16.03
C PHE A 230 24.36 -9.80 16.73
N GLU A 231 25.38 -8.97 16.53
CA GLU A 231 25.43 -7.60 17.07
C GLU A 231 24.35 -6.67 16.48
N MET A 232 23.83 -6.96 15.28
CA MET A 232 22.75 -6.19 14.64
C MET A 232 21.35 -6.65 15.06
N LEU A 233 21.19 -7.86 15.60
CA LEU A 233 19.89 -8.42 16.00
C LEU A 233 19.14 -7.55 17.03
N PRO A 234 19.79 -7.04 18.09
CA PRO A 234 19.15 -6.19 19.09
C PRO A 234 18.48 -4.93 18.52
N ARG A 235 18.91 -4.49 17.32
CA ARG A 235 18.30 -3.33 16.64
C ARG A 235 17.03 -3.67 15.86
N VAL A 236 16.85 -4.93 15.45
CA VAL A 236 15.68 -5.37 14.65
C VAL A 236 14.64 -6.10 15.50
N VAL A 237 15.09 -6.86 16.49
CA VAL A 237 14.22 -7.67 17.36
C VAL A 237 13.08 -6.86 17.97
N PRO A 238 13.27 -5.64 18.51
CA PRO A 238 12.17 -4.85 19.07
C PRO A 238 11.04 -4.59 18.06
N PHE A 239 11.39 -4.30 16.80
CA PHE A 239 10.44 -4.04 15.73
C PHE A 239 9.67 -5.30 15.30
N VAL A 240 10.39 -6.41 15.16
CA VAL A 240 9.78 -7.71 14.84
C VAL A 240 8.86 -8.17 15.97
N LEU A 241 9.26 -7.99 17.23
CA LEU A 241 8.43 -8.29 18.40
C LEU A 241 7.18 -7.41 18.43
N LEU A 242 7.30 -6.12 18.10
CA LEU A 242 6.15 -5.23 18.00
C LEU A 242 5.18 -5.69 16.90
N LEU A 243 5.70 -6.06 15.72
CA LEU A 243 4.88 -6.56 14.62
C LEU A 243 4.17 -7.87 14.99
N ILE A 244 4.91 -8.86 15.47
CA ILE A 244 4.38 -10.17 15.88
C ILE A 244 3.39 -10.01 17.03
N GLY A 245 3.70 -9.20 18.04
CA GLY A 245 2.82 -8.97 19.19
C GLY A 245 1.47 -8.39 18.78
N VAL A 246 1.47 -7.41 17.87
CA VAL A 246 0.25 -6.83 17.28
C VAL A 246 -0.53 -7.89 16.50
N MET A 247 0.13 -8.71 15.69
CA MET A 247 -0.53 -9.78 14.94
C MET A 247 -1.10 -10.88 15.84
N VAL A 248 -0.37 -11.30 16.88
CA VAL A 248 -0.83 -12.31 17.84
C VAL A 248 -2.01 -11.79 18.64
N ALA A 249 -2.00 -10.52 19.08
CA ALA A 249 -3.12 -9.92 19.79
C ALA A 249 -4.40 -9.90 18.93
N LEU A 250 -4.26 -9.53 17.65
CA LEU A 250 -5.37 -9.46 16.70
C LEU A 250 -5.93 -10.85 16.35
N TYR A 251 -5.08 -11.80 15.95
CA TYR A 251 -5.53 -13.11 15.47
C TYR A 251 -5.79 -14.11 16.59
N GLY A 252 -5.14 -13.95 17.74
CA GLY A 252 -5.44 -14.72 18.95
C GLY A 252 -6.77 -14.34 19.60
N GLY A 253 -7.46 -13.31 19.08
CA GLY A 253 -8.72 -12.82 19.64
C GLY A 253 -8.57 -12.11 20.98
N PHE A 254 -7.35 -11.73 21.37
CA PHE A 254 -7.08 -11.04 22.62
C PHE A 254 -7.47 -9.56 22.57
N ALA A 255 -7.44 -8.97 21.38
CA ALA A 255 -7.75 -7.56 21.15
C ALA A 255 -8.43 -7.34 19.79
N THR A 256 -9.34 -6.38 19.73
CA THR A 256 -9.94 -5.90 18.48
C THR A 256 -8.90 -5.17 17.61
N PRO A 257 -9.17 -4.94 16.31
CA PRO A 257 -8.26 -4.16 15.45
C PRO A 257 -7.92 -2.79 16.02
N SER A 258 -8.89 -2.09 16.61
CA SER A 258 -8.72 -0.75 17.17
C SER A 258 -7.89 -0.75 18.46
N GLU A 259 -8.12 -1.74 19.35
CA GLU A 259 -7.28 -1.94 20.54
C GLU A 259 -5.84 -2.32 20.16
N THR A 260 -5.70 -3.19 19.16
CA THR A 260 -4.39 -3.59 18.62
C THR A 260 -3.65 -2.41 17.99
N ALA A 261 -4.37 -1.54 17.27
CA ALA A 261 -3.81 -0.31 16.71
C ALA A 261 -3.33 0.63 17.82
N GLY A 262 -4.14 0.83 18.87
CA GLY A 262 -3.79 1.66 20.02
C GLY A 262 -2.58 1.12 20.79
N LEU A 263 -2.59 -0.17 21.11
CA LEU A 263 -1.45 -0.85 21.74
C LEU A 263 -0.20 -0.75 20.87
N GLY A 264 -0.33 -1.00 19.56
CA GLY A 264 0.77 -0.90 18.60
C GLY A 264 1.36 0.51 18.50
N ALA A 265 0.52 1.55 18.54
CA ALA A 265 0.96 2.94 18.53
C ALA A 265 1.69 3.32 19.82
N LEU A 266 1.12 2.96 20.97
CA LEU A 266 1.74 3.21 22.27
C LEU A 266 3.09 2.49 22.39
N LEU A 267 3.14 1.21 22.05
CA LEU A 267 4.37 0.42 22.06
C LEU A 267 5.40 0.97 21.08
N ALA A 268 4.99 1.47 19.91
CA ALA A 268 5.91 2.08 18.96
C ALA A 268 6.52 3.36 19.52
N LEU A 269 5.71 4.23 20.16
CA LEU A 269 6.20 5.44 20.82
C LEU A 269 7.18 5.10 21.95
N VAL A 270 6.83 4.15 22.83
CA VAL A 270 7.73 3.69 23.90
C VAL A 270 9.02 3.12 23.32
N LEU A 271 8.93 2.30 22.27
CA LEU A 271 10.08 1.68 21.63
C LEU A 271 11.04 2.72 21.04
N ILE A 272 10.54 3.69 20.26
CA ILE A 272 11.41 4.72 19.68
C ILE A 272 12.02 5.62 20.76
N ALA A 273 11.30 5.80 21.85
CA ALA A 273 11.76 6.62 22.94
C ALA A 273 12.90 5.90 23.68
N VAL A 274 12.72 4.63 24.06
CA VAL A 274 13.76 3.80 24.72
C VAL A 274 14.98 3.58 23.83
N VAL A 275 14.77 3.23 22.56
CA VAL A 275 15.86 2.85 21.66
C VAL A 275 16.59 4.06 21.06
N TYR A 276 15.88 5.14 20.72
CA TYR A 276 16.45 6.29 20.01
C TYR A 276 16.49 7.59 20.82
N GLY A 277 16.01 7.58 22.06
CA GLY A 277 15.98 8.81 22.87
C GLY A 277 14.95 9.84 22.40
N VAL A 278 13.92 9.42 21.64
CA VAL A 278 12.89 10.32 21.09
C VAL A 278 11.81 10.58 22.15
N TRP A 279 12.09 11.49 23.09
CA TRP A 279 11.16 11.88 24.16
C TRP A 279 10.84 13.37 24.18
N ARG A 280 11.75 14.20 23.67
CA ARG A 280 11.63 15.65 23.80
C ARG A 280 10.47 16.13 22.93
N PRO A 281 9.72 17.17 23.34
CA PRO A 281 8.64 17.73 22.52
C PRO A 281 9.08 18.08 21.09
N LYS A 282 10.34 18.49 20.91
CA LYS A 282 10.92 18.77 19.57
C LYS A 282 11.06 17.54 18.69
N ASP A 283 11.30 16.37 19.27
CA ASP A 283 11.46 15.09 18.56
C ASP A 283 10.10 14.42 18.30
N VAL A 284 9.14 14.62 19.23
CA VAL A 284 7.78 14.06 19.14
C VAL A 284 6.84 14.91 18.27
N ALA A 285 7.02 16.23 18.24
CA ALA A 285 6.16 17.14 17.46
C ALA A 285 6.10 16.81 15.96
N PRO A 286 7.21 16.44 15.27
CA PRO A 286 7.15 15.99 13.88
C PRO A 286 6.32 14.72 13.68
N ILE A 287 6.36 13.78 14.63
CA ILE A 287 5.59 12.53 14.58
C ILE A 287 4.10 12.85 14.70
N LEU A 288 3.72 13.63 15.71
CA LEU A 288 2.33 14.03 15.93
C LEU A 288 1.79 14.91 14.80
N SER A 289 2.59 15.86 14.30
CA SER A 289 2.18 16.72 13.19
C SER A 289 1.97 15.94 11.90
N SER A 290 2.87 15.00 11.56
CA SER A 290 2.69 14.10 10.41
C SER A 290 1.42 13.26 10.57
N THR A 291 1.22 12.71 11.76
CA THR A 291 0.05 11.91 12.11
C THR A 291 -1.24 12.69 11.96
N LEU A 292 -1.31 13.91 12.51
CA LEU A 292 -2.48 14.78 12.43
C LEU A 292 -2.80 15.15 10.99
N LYS A 293 -1.79 15.49 10.17
CA LYS A 293 -1.99 15.84 8.76
C LYS A 293 -2.56 14.66 7.97
N GLU A 294 -1.93 13.50 8.06
CA GLU A 294 -2.36 12.29 7.35
C GLU A 294 -3.74 11.82 7.84
N SER A 295 -3.95 11.78 9.16
CA SER A 295 -5.24 11.35 9.74
C SER A 295 -6.37 12.30 9.37
N THR A 296 -6.17 13.62 9.45
CA THR A 296 -7.20 14.61 9.08
C THR A 296 -7.55 14.51 7.60
N MET A 297 -6.54 14.36 6.74
CA MET A 297 -6.75 14.18 5.31
C MET A 297 -7.59 12.93 5.03
N LEU A 298 -7.22 11.78 5.61
CA LEU A 298 -7.94 10.52 5.37
C LEU A 298 -9.35 10.56 5.96
N MET A 299 -9.52 11.01 7.20
CA MET A 299 -10.82 11.05 7.86
C MET A 299 -11.82 11.98 7.14
N LEU A 300 -11.34 13.11 6.59
CA LEU A 300 -12.17 13.98 5.75
C LEU A 300 -12.57 13.32 4.43
N ILE A 301 -11.64 12.60 3.78
CA ILE A 301 -11.97 11.86 2.56
C ILE A 301 -13.02 10.80 2.88
N ILE A 302 -12.88 10.05 3.97
CA ILE A 302 -13.82 9.00 4.38
C ILE A 302 -15.21 9.60 4.60
N GLY A 303 -15.34 10.64 5.45
CA GLY A 303 -16.64 11.26 5.72
C GLY A 303 -17.34 11.78 4.47
N MET A 304 -16.60 12.45 3.58
CA MET A 304 -17.17 12.98 2.32
C MET A 304 -17.43 11.90 1.28
N SER A 305 -16.64 10.83 1.25
CA SER A 305 -16.84 9.69 0.36
C SER A 305 -18.05 8.83 0.75
N LEU A 306 -18.36 8.73 2.03
CA LEU A 306 -19.53 8.02 2.51
C LEU A 306 -20.79 8.82 2.20
N LEU A 307 -20.75 10.14 2.34
CA LEU A 307 -21.81 11.02 1.82
C LEU A 307 -21.99 10.85 0.30
N PHE A 308 -20.90 10.80 -0.46
CA PHE A 308 -20.91 10.55 -1.90
C PHE A 308 -21.52 9.17 -2.25
N SER A 309 -21.19 8.13 -1.47
CA SER A 309 -21.72 6.77 -1.59
C SER A 309 -23.21 6.71 -1.26
N TYR A 310 -23.65 7.42 -0.22
CA TYR A 310 -25.05 7.57 0.16
C TYR A 310 -25.88 8.16 -0.99
N VAL A 311 -25.39 9.24 -1.63
CA VAL A 311 -26.07 9.85 -2.77
C VAL A 311 -26.16 8.90 -3.96
N MET A 312 -25.09 8.14 -4.26
CA MET A 312 -25.15 7.12 -5.32
C MET A 312 -26.19 6.05 -5.05
N SER A 313 -26.28 5.58 -3.80
CA SER A 313 -27.25 4.58 -3.39
C SER A 313 -28.68 5.12 -3.46
N TYR A 314 -28.92 6.34 -2.95
CA TYR A 314 -30.22 6.99 -2.96
C TYR A 314 -30.73 7.23 -4.39
N LEU A 315 -29.86 7.69 -5.29
CA LEU A 315 -30.20 7.92 -6.70
C LEU A 315 -30.20 6.64 -7.55
N HIS A 316 -29.98 5.48 -6.93
CA HIS A 316 -29.88 4.17 -7.58
C HIS A 316 -28.80 4.08 -8.68
N ILE A 317 -27.77 4.92 -8.62
CA ILE A 317 -26.70 4.97 -9.61
C ILE A 317 -25.86 3.68 -9.55
N SER A 318 -25.52 3.22 -8.34
CA SER A 318 -24.75 1.99 -8.12
C SER A 318 -25.48 0.74 -8.63
N GLN A 319 -26.78 0.65 -8.38
CA GLN A 319 -27.63 -0.47 -8.81
C GLN A 319 -27.79 -0.47 -10.34
N ALA A 320 -28.07 0.69 -10.94
CA ALA A 320 -28.19 0.82 -12.39
C ALA A 320 -26.87 0.50 -13.12
N ALA A 321 -25.72 0.88 -12.56
CA ALA A 321 -24.42 0.50 -13.09
C ALA A 321 -24.20 -1.02 -13.04
N ALA A 322 -24.59 -1.67 -11.93
CA ALA A 322 -24.50 -3.11 -11.79
C ALA A 322 -25.42 -3.84 -12.79
N GLU A 323 -26.67 -3.41 -12.91
CA GLU A 323 -27.65 -3.98 -13.84
C GLU A 323 -27.20 -3.82 -15.30
N TRP A 324 -26.64 -2.66 -15.66
CA TRP A 324 -26.10 -2.42 -16.99
C TRP A 324 -24.95 -3.38 -17.32
N ILE A 325 -24.00 -3.55 -16.38
CA ILE A 325 -22.88 -4.49 -16.53
C ILE A 325 -23.38 -5.94 -16.65
N VAL A 326 -24.32 -6.35 -15.80
CA VAL A 326 -24.92 -7.69 -15.85
C VAL A 326 -25.67 -7.90 -17.17
N GLY A 327 -26.37 -6.88 -17.65
CA GLY A 327 -27.09 -6.89 -18.93
C GLY A 327 -26.18 -7.02 -20.15
N MET A 328 -24.92 -6.59 -20.06
CA MET A 328 -23.92 -6.81 -21.12
C MET A 328 -23.50 -8.29 -21.24
N GLN A 329 -23.90 -9.17 -20.31
CA GLN A 329 -23.51 -10.58 -20.25
C GLN A 329 -22.01 -10.81 -20.40
N LEU A 330 -21.20 -9.91 -19.82
CA LEU A 330 -19.75 -10.03 -19.87
C LEU A 330 -19.31 -11.30 -19.16
N SER A 331 -18.31 -11.97 -19.74
CA SER A 331 -17.58 -13.00 -19.00
C SER A 331 -17.01 -12.41 -17.71
N LYS A 332 -17.07 -13.16 -16.61
CA LYS A 332 -16.54 -12.74 -15.29
C LYS A 332 -15.11 -12.19 -15.41
N TRP A 333 -14.29 -12.81 -16.25
CA TRP A 333 -12.90 -12.41 -16.49
C TRP A 333 -12.75 -11.10 -17.27
N VAL A 334 -13.67 -10.81 -18.20
CA VAL A 334 -13.68 -9.54 -18.93
C VAL A 334 -14.09 -8.40 -18.00
N LEU A 335 -15.11 -8.62 -17.17
CA LEU A 335 -15.51 -7.68 -16.11
C LEU A 335 -14.33 -7.38 -15.17
N LEU A 336 -13.68 -8.43 -14.65
CA LEU A 336 -12.52 -8.28 -13.79
C LEU A 336 -11.39 -7.50 -14.47
N ALA A 337 -11.03 -7.86 -15.71
CA ALA A 337 -9.97 -7.20 -16.45
C ALA A 337 -10.28 -5.71 -16.68
N ALA A 338 -11.53 -5.36 -17.02
CA ALA A 338 -11.95 -3.98 -17.20
C ALA A 338 -11.85 -3.18 -15.89
N ILE A 339 -12.29 -3.75 -14.76
CA ILE A 339 -12.19 -3.10 -13.45
C ILE A 339 -10.74 -2.92 -13.03
N LEU A 340 -9.90 -3.96 -13.14
CA LEU A 340 -8.49 -3.87 -12.79
C LEU A 340 -7.77 -2.84 -13.67
N PHE A 341 -8.06 -2.81 -14.97
CA PHE A 341 -7.50 -1.79 -15.87
C PHE A 341 -7.93 -0.38 -15.48
N MET A 342 -9.21 -0.17 -15.17
CA MET A 342 -9.71 1.11 -14.66
C MET A 342 -8.96 1.52 -13.37
N VAL A 343 -8.75 0.59 -12.44
CA VAL A 343 -8.02 0.84 -11.19
C VAL A 343 -6.56 1.21 -11.45
N ILE A 344 -5.88 0.59 -12.44
CA ILE A 344 -4.52 0.99 -12.85
C ILE A 344 -4.52 2.44 -13.33
N VAL A 345 -5.44 2.79 -14.22
CA VAL A 345 -5.53 4.13 -14.80
C VAL A 345 -5.78 5.17 -13.71
N LEU A 346 -6.67 4.89 -12.77
CA LEU A 346 -6.90 5.78 -11.62
C LEU A 346 -5.67 5.84 -10.69
N GLY A 347 -4.97 4.72 -10.51
CA GLY A 347 -3.72 4.58 -9.76
C GLY A 347 -2.61 5.52 -10.23
N PHE A 348 -2.63 5.88 -11.51
CA PHE A 348 -1.67 6.83 -12.05
C PHE A 348 -1.83 8.27 -11.55
N PHE A 349 -3.02 8.64 -11.07
CA PHE A 349 -3.32 10.04 -10.70
C PHE A 349 -3.71 10.18 -9.24
N LEU A 350 -4.25 9.11 -8.64
CA LEU A 350 -4.90 9.15 -7.34
C LEU A 350 -4.21 8.24 -6.33
N PRO A 351 -4.15 8.64 -5.05
CA PRO A 351 -3.68 7.76 -4.00
C PRO A 351 -4.69 6.62 -3.75
N PRO A 352 -4.24 5.42 -3.31
CA PRO A 352 -5.09 4.23 -3.16
C PRO A 352 -6.35 4.44 -2.32
N VAL A 353 -6.24 5.23 -1.25
CA VAL A 353 -7.37 5.59 -0.38
C VAL A 353 -8.52 6.21 -1.18
N SER A 354 -8.20 7.16 -2.05
CA SER A 354 -9.18 7.87 -2.86
C SER A 354 -9.80 6.97 -3.91
N ILE A 355 -9.01 6.06 -4.49
CA ILE A 355 -9.51 5.10 -5.47
C ILE A 355 -10.53 4.18 -4.82
N ILE A 356 -10.21 3.57 -3.67
CA ILE A 356 -11.14 2.68 -2.96
C ILE A 356 -12.43 3.42 -2.67
N LEU A 357 -12.35 4.56 -1.97
CA LEU A 357 -13.54 5.23 -1.47
C LEU A 357 -14.44 5.79 -2.58
N MET A 358 -13.86 6.18 -3.72
CA MET A 358 -14.61 6.66 -4.88
C MET A 358 -15.21 5.51 -5.69
N THR A 359 -14.47 4.42 -5.88
CA THR A 359 -14.85 3.36 -6.82
C THR A 359 -15.59 2.20 -6.18
N ALA A 360 -15.37 1.92 -4.89
CA ALA A 360 -16.01 0.80 -4.17
C ALA A 360 -17.53 0.75 -4.36
N PRO A 361 -18.29 1.86 -4.21
CA PRO A 361 -19.75 1.82 -4.39
C PRO A 361 -20.19 1.49 -5.82
N ILE A 362 -19.29 1.64 -6.80
CA ILE A 362 -19.56 1.41 -8.22
C ILE A 362 -19.12 -0.01 -8.61
N ILE A 363 -17.96 -0.47 -8.13
CA ILE A 363 -17.34 -1.73 -8.57
C ILE A 363 -17.78 -2.94 -7.74
N LEU A 364 -18.07 -2.76 -6.45
CA LEU A 364 -18.36 -3.90 -5.56
C LEU A 364 -19.71 -4.57 -5.87
N PRO A 365 -20.81 -3.84 -6.14
CA PRO A 365 -22.08 -4.48 -6.49
C PRO A 365 -22.01 -5.42 -7.71
N PRO A 366 -21.46 -5.03 -8.88
CA PRO A 366 -21.35 -5.95 -10.03
C PRO A 366 -20.38 -7.11 -9.76
N LEU A 367 -19.32 -6.91 -8.97
CA LEU A 367 -18.42 -8.00 -8.58
C LEU A 367 -19.13 -9.04 -7.69
N LYS A 368 -19.91 -8.57 -6.72
CA LYS A 368 -20.73 -9.44 -5.85
C LYS A 368 -21.76 -10.20 -6.70
N ALA A 369 -22.45 -9.52 -7.62
CA ALA A 369 -23.41 -10.16 -8.53
C ALA A 369 -22.77 -11.21 -9.46
N ALA A 370 -21.52 -10.98 -9.89
CA ALA A 370 -20.74 -11.95 -10.65
C ALA A 370 -20.19 -13.12 -9.80
N GLY A 371 -20.37 -13.08 -8.47
CA GLY A 371 -19.94 -14.12 -7.54
C GLY A 371 -18.44 -14.10 -7.25
N PHE A 372 -17.79 -12.94 -7.31
CA PHE A 372 -16.41 -12.79 -6.86
C PHE A 372 -16.33 -12.72 -5.33
N ASP A 373 -15.29 -13.34 -4.78
CA ASP A 373 -14.92 -13.16 -3.38
C ASP A 373 -14.32 -11.75 -3.19
N LEU A 374 -14.91 -10.96 -2.30
CA LEU A 374 -14.51 -9.57 -2.08
C LEU A 374 -13.21 -9.45 -1.28
N ILE A 375 -12.79 -10.46 -0.52
CA ILE A 375 -11.48 -10.46 0.16
C ILE A 375 -10.38 -10.66 -0.88
N TRP A 376 -10.55 -11.66 -1.75
CA TRP A 376 -9.66 -11.93 -2.87
C TRP A 376 -9.57 -10.72 -3.81
N PHE A 377 -10.71 -10.09 -4.13
CA PHE A 377 -10.70 -8.87 -4.95
C PHE A 377 -9.99 -7.72 -4.23
N GLY A 378 -10.15 -7.56 -2.92
CA GLY A 378 -9.44 -6.55 -2.14
C GLY A 378 -7.92 -6.69 -2.23
N VAL A 379 -7.41 -7.93 -2.20
CA VAL A 379 -5.99 -8.22 -2.41
C VAL A 379 -5.54 -7.82 -3.83
N LEU A 380 -6.30 -8.21 -4.86
CA LEU A 380 -5.97 -7.85 -6.24
C LEU A 380 -5.99 -6.34 -6.46
N MET A 381 -7.04 -5.68 -5.99
CA MET A 381 -7.19 -4.23 -6.05
C MET A 381 -6.01 -3.54 -5.37
N THR A 382 -5.59 -4.04 -4.21
CA THR A 382 -4.41 -3.54 -3.49
C THR A 382 -3.14 -3.61 -4.33
N ILE A 383 -2.83 -4.78 -4.92
CA ILE A 383 -1.63 -4.95 -5.74
C ILE A 383 -1.69 -4.05 -6.98
N VAL A 384 -2.86 -3.96 -7.62
CA VAL A 384 -3.05 -3.22 -8.85
C VAL A 384 -2.95 -1.70 -8.63
N MET A 385 -3.53 -1.16 -7.57
CA MET A 385 -3.36 0.26 -7.22
C MET A 385 -1.89 0.61 -6.98
N GLU A 386 -1.14 -0.29 -6.34
CA GLU A 386 0.29 -0.08 -6.11
C GLU A 386 1.12 -0.02 -7.40
N THR A 387 0.71 -0.73 -8.46
CA THR A 387 1.38 -0.59 -9.76
C THR A 387 1.28 0.85 -10.30
N GLY A 388 0.17 1.55 -10.00
CA GLY A 388 -0.03 2.95 -10.37
C GLY A 388 0.87 3.92 -9.59
N LEU A 389 1.26 3.59 -8.36
CA LEU A 389 2.17 4.41 -7.54
C LEU A 389 3.62 4.37 -8.00
N ILE A 390 3.98 3.41 -8.84
CA ILE A 390 5.34 3.20 -9.32
C ILE A 390 5.44 3.31 -10.84
N HIS A 391 4.36 3.66 -11.54
CA HIS A 391 4.35 3.81 -13.00
C HIS A 391 3.92 5.24 -13.41
N PRO A 392 4.50 5.83 -14.47
CA PRO A 392 4.05 7.12 -15.02
C PRO A 392 2.56 7.11 -15.41
N PRO A 393 1.86 8.27 -15.48
CA PRO A 393 2.35 9.66 -15.46
C PRO A 393 2.74 10.29 -14.10
N VAL A 394 2.13 9.92 -12.96
CA VAL A 394 2.51 10.52 -11.67
C VAL A 394 3.47 9.60 -10.92
N GLY A 395 3.05 8.39 -10.54
CA GLY A 395 3.90 7.45 -9.80
C GLY A 395 4.54 8.08 -8.54
N LEU A 396 3.73 8.31 -7.49
CA LEU A 396 4.17 9.03 -6.27
C LEU A 396 5.50 8.52 -5.70
N ASN A 397 5.75 7.22 -5.73
CA ASN A 397 6.99 6.65 -5.23
C ASN A 397 8.20 7.03 -6.10
N ILE A 398 8.03 7.17 -7.42
CA ILE A 398 9.07 7.68 -8.33
C ILE A 398 9.52 9.07 -7.87
N PHE A 399 8.57 9.97 -7.54
CA PHE A 399 8.89 11.31 -7.06
C PHE A 399 9.50 11.33 -5.66
N VAL A 400 9.06 10.44 -4.76
CA VAL A 400 9.72 10.25 -3.46
C VAL A 400 11.18 9.86 -3.64
N ILE A 401 11.46 8.92 -4.53
CA ILE A 401 12.83 8.48 -4.84
C ILE A 401 13.64 9.60 -5.48
N LYS A 402 13.04 10.38 -6.39
CA LYS A 402 13.68 11.55 -6.99
C LYS A 402 14.05 12.62 -5.95
N ASN A 403 13.25 12.79 -4.90
CA ASN A 403 13.58 13.70 -3.79
C ASN A 403 14.75 13.19 -2.93
N ILE A 404 14.90 11.87 -2.78
CA ILE A 404 15.99 11.25 -2.02
C ILE A 404 17.30 11.28 -2.81
N ALA A 405 17.25 11.02 -4.11
CA ALA A 405 18.40 10.99 -5.00
C ALA A 405 18.17 11.90 -6.22
N PRO A 406 18.30 13.24 -6.04
CA PRO A 406 18.02 14.21 -7.10
C PRO A 406 18.95 14.08 -8.31
N ASP A 407 20.09 13.42 -8.16
CA ASP A 407 21.08 13.21 -9.21
C ASP A 407 20.72 12.08 -10.18
N ILE A 408 19.80 11.18 -9.82
CA ILE A 408 19.31 10.13 -10.72
C ILE A 408 18.31 10.72 -11.70
N ALA A 409 18.50 10.52 -13.01
CA ALA A 409 17.56 11.01 -14.01
C ALA A 409 16.19 10.34 -13.83
N LEU A 410 15.10 11.10 -13.99
CA LEU A 410 13.74 10.58 -13.83
C LEU A 410 13.49 9.38 -14.75
N ASN A 411 14.00 9.46 -15.98
CA ASN A 411 13.93 8.37 -16.97
C ASN A 411 14.56 7.07 -16.43
N ASP A 412 15.71 7.15 -15.76
CA ASP A 412 16.39 5.97 -15.21
C ASP A 412 15.58 5.33 -14.07
N ILE A 413 14.89 6.14 -13.27
CA ILE A 413 13.97 5.65 -12.23
C ILE A 413 12.80 4.92 -12.89
N ILE A 414 12.16 5.53 -13.89
CA ILE A 414 11.00 4.96 -14.61
C ILE A 414 11.36 3.58 -15.21
N TRP A 415 12.45 3.51 -15.98
CA TRP A 415 12.90 2.27 -16.60
C TRP A 415 13.39 1.25 -15.57
N GLY A 416 13.96 1.72 -14.45
CA GLY A 416 14.36 0.87 -13.34
C GLY A 416 13.20 0.17 -12.63
N VAL A 417 12.04 0.81 -12.60
CA VAL A 417 10.82 0.30 -11.95
C VAL A 417 10.04 -0.67 -12.83
N LEU A 418 10.03 -0.47 -14.16
CA LEU A 418 9.21 -1.23 -15.09
C LEU A 418 9.28 -2.77 -14.93
N PRO A 419 10.45 -3.40 -14.70
CA PRO A 419 10.52 -4.84 -14.43
C PRO A 419 9.70 -5.27 -13.23
N PHE A 420 9.63 -4.46 -12.17
CA PHE A 420 8.85 -4.76 -10.98
C PHE A 420 7.35 -4.61 -11.21
N VAL A 421 6.93 -3.65 -12.04
CA VAL A 421 5.53 -3.55 -12.49
C VAL A 421 5.11 -4.84 -13.21
N VAL A 422 5.96 -5.36 -14.09
CA VAL A 422 5.70 -6.65 -14.77
C VAL A 422 5.58 -7.80 -13.77
N LEU A 423 6.44 -7.84 -12.74
CA LEU A 423 6.35 -8.86 -11.69
C LEU A 423 5.08 -8.74 -10.84
N MET A 424 4.60 -7.52 -10.59
CA MET A 424 3.33 -7.30 -9.89
C MET A 424 2.13 -7.75 -10.74
N LEU A 425 2.13 -7.44 -12.04
CA LEU A 425 1.11 -7.93 -12.97
C LEU A 425 1.15 -9.47 -13.10
N LEU A 426 2.35 -10.06 -13.07
CA LEU A 426 2.51 -11.50 -13.01
C LEU A 426 1.93 -12.09 -11.71
N ALA A 427 2.17 -11.45 -10.56
CA ALA A 427 1.58 -11.87 -9.29
C ALA A 427 0.04 -11.80 -9.33
N VAL A 428 -0.53 -10.73 -9.91
CA VAL A 428 -1.98 -10.62 -10.14
C VAL A 428 -2.48 -11.77 -11.00
N LEU A 429 -1.81 -12.08 -12.10
CA LEU A 429 -2.18 -13.21 -12.96
C LEU A 429 -2.12 -14.55 -12.22
N LEU A 430 -1.08 -14.77 -11.40
CA LEU A 430 -0.95 -15.98 -10.58
C LEU A 430 -2.09 -16.09 -9.56
N ILE A 431 -2.46 -15.00 -8.89
CA ILE A 431 -3.58 -14.97 -7.93
C ILE A 431 -4.93 -15.17 -8.65
N CYS A 432 -5.04 -14.74 -9.92
CA CYS A 432 -6.20 -15.01 -10.76
C CYS A 432 -6.36 -16.49 -11.11
N ILE A 433 -5.25 -17.17 -11.43
CA ILE A 433 -5.26 -18.60 -11.77
C ILE A 433 -5.39 -19.45 -10.50
N PHE A 434 -4.74 -19.03 -9.41
CA PHE A 434 -4.68 -19.73 -8.14
C PHE A 434 -5.23 -18.85 -7.01
N PRO A 435 -6.56 -18.71 -6.86
CA PRO A 435 -7.18 -17.85 -5.84
C PRO A 435 -6.80 -18.24 -4.41
N GLY A 436 -6.44 -19.51 -4.19
CA GLY A 436 -5.93 -20.01 -2.91
C GLY A 436 -4.68 -19.27 -2.40
N ILE A 437 -3.92 -18.58 -3.27
CA ILE A 437 -2.81 -17.73 -2.83
C ILE A 437 -3.32 -16.63 -1.88
N ALA A 438 -4.51 -16.07 -2.10
CA ALA A 438 -5.09 -15.06 -1.22
C ALA A 438 -6.04 -15.68 -0.17
N THR A 439 -6.78 -16.74 -0.51
CA THR A 439 -7.87 -17.24 0.35
C THR A 439 -7.47 -18.41 1.27
N ALA A 440 -6.47 -19.22 0.92
CA ALA A 440 -6.20 -20.45 1.67
C ALA A 440 -5.68 -20.20 3.10
N PHE A 441 -4.83 -19.19 3.28
CA PHE A 441 -4.31 -18.85 4.60
C PHE A 441 -5.38 -18.28 5.56
N PRO A 442 -6.20 -17.29 5.15
CA PRO A 442 -7.32 -16.86 5.98
C PRO A 442 -8.31 -18.01 6.26
N ASP A 443 -8.56 -18.89 5.29
CA ASP A 443 -9.47 -20.02 5.47
C ASP A 443 -8.94 -21.04 6.49
N LEU A 444 -7.62 -21.24 6.53
CA LEU A 444 -6.97 -22.13 7.51
C LEU A 444 -7.08 -21.59 8.95
N VAL A 445 -6.92 -20.28 9.13
CA VAL A 445 -6.85 -19.65 10.46
C VAL A 445 -8.25 -19.31 11.00
N MET A 446 -9.15 -18.84 10.14
CA MET A 446 -10.47 -18.32 10.54
C MET A 446 -11.65 -19.20 10.07
N GLY A 447 -11.38 -20.33 9.41
CA GLY A 447 -12.39 -21.16 8.74
C GLY A 447 -12.76 -20.61 7.35
N VAL A 448 -13.51 -21.37 6.55
CA VAL A 448 -13.89 -20.96 5.18
C VAL A 448 -14.82 -19.75 5.20
N ALA A 449 -14.63 -18.82 4.27
CA ALA A 449 -15.55 -17.70 4.11
C ALA A 449 -16.97 -18.17 3.79
N ALA A 450 -17.95 -17.74 4.58
CA ALA A 450 -19.35 -17.94 4.20
C ALA A 450 -19.59 -17.21 2.87
N PRO A 451 -20.18 -17.86 1.86
CA PRO A 451 -20.48 -17.19 0.59
C PRO A 451 -21.37 -15.98 0.91
N ALA A 452 -20.98 -14.80 0.40
CA ALA A 452 -21.72 -13.57 0.60
C ALA A 452 -23.15 -13.78 0.08
N ARG A 453 -24.12 -13.86 1.00
CA ARG A 453 -25.55 -13.91 0.65
C ARG A 453 -26.02 -12.58 0.07
#